data_AF-A0A6L9KQQ7-F1
#
_entry.id   AF-A0A6L9KQQ7-F1
#
_cell.length_a   1.000
_cell.length_b   1.000
_cell.length_c   1.000
_cell.angle_alpha   90.00
_cell.angle_beta   90.00
_cell.angle_gamma   90.00
#
_symmetry.space_group_name_H-M   'P 1'
#
loop_
_entity.id
_entity.type
_entity.pdbx_description
1 polymer ?
#
loop_
_entity_poly.entity_id
_entity_poly.type
_entity_poly.pdbx_seq_one_letter_code
_entity_poly.pdbx_strand_id
1 'polypeptide(L)'
;MNAKIRQGLLIGCAVLISGFVLWSAQAPVPLDLLAQGEQQWAAGQLDQAQMTFEQAVKEDPTSVSAHMKLAGLQLSRQQFTACIATYQRAIGLDANNARAWLGLGFAYLHTGQDALALAAFNEAVRVDPRNQEKLAPVLTKLTANAKFAD
;
A
#
# COMPACT_ATOMS: atom_id res chain seq x y z
N MET A 1 8.65 64.35 7.46
CA MET A 1 9.21 63.15 6.77
C MET A 1 8.17 62.64 5.78
N ASN A 2 8.22 63.07 4.53
CA ASN A 2 7.37 62.54 3.44
C ASN A 2 8.27 62.42 2.20
N ALA A 3 8.79 61.23 1.95
CA ALA A 3 9.68 60.95 0.84
C ALA A 3 8.86 60.67 -0.43
N LYS A 4 9.11 61.51 -1.45
CA LYS A 4 8.64 61.39 -2.83
C LYS A 4 9.24 60.14 -3.47
N ILE A 5 8.44 59.33 -4.16
CA ILE A 5 8.91 58.54 -5.30
C ILE A 5 7.91 58.75 -6.45
N ARG A 6 8.39 59.46 -7.47
CA ARG A 6 7.70 59.73 -8.73
C ARG A 6 7.70 58.45 -9.58
N GLN A 7 6.53 57.94 -9.91
CA GLN A 7 6.36 56.96 -10.98
C GLN A 7 6.20 57.70 -12.30
N GLY A 8 7.02 57.32 -13.28
CA GLY A 8 6.91 57.79 -14.65
C GLY A 8 8.14 57.39 -15.45
N LEU A 9 8.09 56.24 -16.14
CA LEU A 9 8.28 56.24 -17.58
C LEU A 9 7.76 54.94 -18.21
N LEU A 10 7.11 55.14 -19.34
CA LEU A 10 6.27 54.26 -20.12
C LEU A 10 7.05 53.53 -21.23
N ILE A 11 6.60 52.30 -21.49
CA ILE A 11 6.42 51.62 -22.79
C ILE A 11 7.68 51.19 -23.56
N GLY A 12 7.78 49.86 -23.76
CA GLY A 12 8.50 49.23 -24.85
C GLY A 12 7.92 47.86 -25.21
N CYS A 13 7.06 47.85 -26.23
CA CYS A 13 6.75 46.73 -27.14
C CYS A 13 5.97 45.50 -26.64
N ALA A 14 4.64 45.59 -26.80
CA ALA A 14 3.82 44.69 -27.61
C ALA A 14 4.34 43.27 -27.90
N VAL A 15 3.70 42.26 -27.29
CA VAL A 15 3.09 41.15 -28.06
C VAL A 15 1.76 40.79 -27.40
N LEU A 16 0.67 41.13 -28.07
CA LEU A 16 -0.66 40.59 -27.81
C LEU A 16 -0.70 39.16 -28.37
N ILE A 17 -0.65 38.14 -27.51
CA ILE A 17 -1.20 36.83 -27.85
C ILE A 17 -2.35 36.60 -26.86
N SER A 18 -3.55 36.69 -27.41
CA SER A 18 -4.77 36.09 -26.89
C SER A 18 -4.49 34.68 -26.37
N GLY A 19 -4.41 34.55 -25.06
CA GLY A 19 -4.09 33.30 -24.41
C GLY A 19 -4.55 33.39 -22.98
N PHE A 20 -5.81 33.03 -22.77
CA PHE A 20 -6.41 32.70 -21.50
C PHE A 20 -5.59 31.54 -20.90
N VAL A 21 -4.41 31.82 -20.33
CA VAL A 21 -3.75 30.88 -19.44
C VAL A 21 -4.58 30.93 -18.18
N LEU A 22 -5.63 30.12 -18.18
CA LEU A 22 -6.28 29.67 -16.98
C LEU A 22 -5.18 29.33 -16.00
N TRP A 23 -5.13 30.12 -14.94
CA TRP A 23 -4.73 29.67 -13.63
C TRP A 23 -5.49 28.35 -13.36
N SER A 24 -4.96 27.24 -13.87
CA SER A 24 -4.95 26.02 -13.08
C SER A 24 -3.86 26.32 -12.05
N ALA A 25 -4.08 26.51 -10.75
CA ALA A 25 -4.96 25.69 -9.94
C ALA A 25 -4.95 24.26 -10.46
N GLN A 26 -3.76 23.74 -10.81
CA GLN A 26 -3.46 22.42 -10.30
C GLN A 26 -3.65 22.55 -8.79
N ALA A 27 -4.87 22.26 -8.33
CA ALA A 27 -5.00 21.51 -7.10
C ALA A 27 -3.92 20.43 -7.21
N PRO A 28 -3.03 20.28 -6.21
CA PRO A 28 -2.11 19.16 -6.23
C PRO A 28 -2.95 17.94 -6.58
N VAL A 29 -2.59 17.26 -7.68
CA VAL A 29 -3.14 15.94 -7.99
C VAL A 29 -3.23 15.21 -6.65
N PRO A 30 -4.40 14.64 -6.26
CA PRO A 30 -4.54 13.99 -4.96
C PRO A 30 -3.30 13.11 -4.82
N LEU A 31 -2.43 13.49 -3.89
CA LEU A 31 -1.07 12.96 -3.82
C LEU A 31 -1.25 11.46 -3.84
N ASP A 32 -0.71 10.77 -4.84
CA ASP A 32 -0.86 9.32 -4.91
C ASP A 32 -0.06 8.76 -3.73
N LEU A 33 -0.75 8.64 -2.58
CA LEU A 33 -0.17 8.24 -1.31
C LEU A 33 0.41 6.83 -1.44
N LEU A 34 -0.14 6.01 -2.35
CA LEU A 34 0.41 4.70 -2.65
C LEU A 34 1.73 4.82 -3.38
N ALA A 35 1.80 5.60 -4.47
CA ALA A 35 3.05 5.82 -5.18
C ALA A 35 4.13 6.48 -4.30
N GLN A 36 3.75 7.46 -3.48
CA GLN A 36 4.65 8.11 -2.54
C GLN A 36 5.16 7.13 -1.48
N GLY A 37 4.26 6.37 -0.84
CA GLY A 37 4.63 5.36 0.15
C GLY A 37 5.52 4.28 -0.44
N GLU A 38 5.29 3.88 -1.69
CA GLU A 38 6.13 2.93 -2.43
C GLU A 38 7.54 3.49 -2.69
N GLN A 39 7.64 4.76 -3.09
CA GLN A 39 8.92 5.42 -3.27
C GLN A 39 9.71 5.48 -1.96
N GLN A 40 9.04 5.84 -0.85
CA GLN A 40 9.64 5.86 0.48
C GLN A 40 10.08 4.45 0.92
N TRP A 41 9.26 3.44 0.66
CA TRP A 41 9.58 2.05 0.97
C TRP A 41 10.80 1.57 0.18
N ALA A 42 10.85 1.85 -1.12
CA ALA A 42 12.00 1.54 -1.97
C ALA A 42 13.27 2.31 -1.56
N ALA A 43 13.12 3.53 -1.02
CA ALA A 43 14.20 4.33 -0.47
C ALA A 43 14.64 3.90 0.95
N GLY A 44 14.01 2.88 1.54
CA GLY A 44 14.31 2.41 2.89
C GLY A 44 13.79 3.31 4.01
N GLN A 45 12.98 4.33 3.69
CA GLN A 45 12.37 5.26 4.65
C GLN A 45 11.13 4.61 5.29
N LEU A 46 11.34 3.50 6.00
CA LEU A 46 10.27 2.60 6.44
C LEU A 46 9.22 3.27 7.34
N ASP A 47 9.64 4.18 8.23
CA ASP A 47 8.69 4.89 9.10
C ASP A 47 7.83 5.89 8.33
N GLN A 48 8.42 6.60 7.35
CA GLN A 48 7.66 7.50 6.48
C GLN A 48 6.70 6.72 5.60
N ALA A 49 7.16 5.63 4.99
CA ALA A 49 6.32 4.75 4.18
C ALA A 49 5.12 4.22 4.98
N GLN A 50 5.34 3.85 6.25
CA GLN A 50 4.26 3.38 7.12
C GLN A 50 3.22 4.49 7.37
N MET A 51 3.66 5.69 7.76
CA MET A 51 2.75 6.82 7.98
C MET A 51 1.96 7.16 6.71
N THR A 52 2.60 7.15 5.54
CA THR A 52 1.96 7.44 4.25
C THR A 52 0.94 6.36 3.88
N PHE A 53 1.25 5.08 4.06
CA PHE A 53 0.29 4.00 3.79
C PHE A 53 -0.87 3.97 4.79
N GLU A 54 -0.62 4.27 6.08
CA GLU A 54 -1.68 4.43 7.08
C GLU A 54 -2.60 5.61 6.72
N GLN A 55 -2.03 6.71 6.23
CA GLN A 55 -2.82 7.83 5.71
C GLN A 55 -3.63 7.41 4.48
N ALA A 56 -3.06 6.65 3.54
CA ALA A 56 -3.78 6.15 2.37
C ALA A 56 -5.00 5.30 2.76
N VAL A 57 -4.84 4.43 3.76
CA VAL A 57 -5.94 3.62 4.31
C VAL A 57 -6.97 4.49 5.04
N LYS A 58 -6.56 5.57 5.69
CA LYS A 58 -7.47 6.48 6.39
C LYS A 58 -8.32 7.30 5.41
N GLU A 59 -7.72 7.77 4.31
CA GLU A 59 -8.41 8.52 3.26
C GLU A 59 -9.37 7.63 2.46
N ASP A 60 -8.96 6.39 2.14
CA ASP A 60 -9.83 5.39 1.54
C ASP A 60 -9.75 4.03 2.27
N PRO A 61 -10.64 3.82 3.27
CA PRO A 61 -10.70 2.58 4.02
C PRO A 61 -11.14 1.36 3.19
N THR A 62 -11.64 1.57 1.97
CA THR A 62 -12.11 0.51 1.06
C THR A 62 -11.08 0.16 -0.02
N SER A 63 -9.97 0.88 -0.09
CA SER A 63 -8.88 0.60 -1.03
C SER A 63 -8.14 -0.68 -0.68
N VAL A 64 -8.43 -1.76 -1.42
CA VAL A 64 -7.69 -3.02 -1.33
C VAL A 64 -6.19 -2.78 -1.52
N SER A 65 -5.82 -1.92 -2.49
CA SER A 65 -4.42 -1.59 -2.77
C SER A 65 -3.73 -0.93 -1.59
N ALA A 66 -4.39 0.00 -0.88
CA ALA A 66 -3.83 0.66 0.29
C ALA A 66 -3.57 -0.34 1.43
N HIS A 67 -4.56 -1.18 1.75
CA HIS A 67 -4.39 -2.24 2.74
C HIS A 67 -3.28 -3.22 2.36
N MET A 68 -3.19 -3.60 1.08
CA MET A 68 -2.14 -4.50 0.59
C MET A 68 -0.73 -3.92 0.73
N LYS A 69 -0.55 -2.62 0.44
CA LYS A 69 0.75 -1.95 0.58
C LYS A 69 1.15 -1.80 2.04
N LEU A 70 0.20 -1.40 2.89
CA LEU A 70 0.43 -1.32 4.35
C LEU A 70 0.79 -2.70 4.93
N ALA A 71 0.01 -3.74 4.61
CA ALA A 71 0.26 -5.10 5.09
C ALA A 71 1.59 -5.66 4.59
N GLY A 72 1.95 -5.39 3.33
CA GLY A 72 3.25 -5.77 2.77
C GLY A 72 4.42 -5.11 3.53
N LEU A 73 4.32 -3.82 3.84
CA LEU A 73 5.31 -3.12 4.63
C LEU A 73 5.38 -3.67 6.05
N GLN A 74 4.24 -3.87 6.73
CA GLN A 74 4.17 -4.46 8.07
C GLN A 74 4.81 -5.86 8.12
N LEU A 75 4.58 -6.69 7.10
CA LEU A 75 5.21 -7.99 6.96
C LEU A 75 6.74 -7.87 6.85
N SER A 76 7.23 -6.94 6.02
CA SER A 76 8.68 -6.69 5.89
C SER A 76 9.33 -6.18 7.18
N ARG A 77 8.55 -5.47 8.02
CA ARG A 77 8.95 -4.99 9.35
C ARG A 77 8.74 -6.01 10.46
N GLN A 78 8.32 -7.24 10.14
CA GLN A 78 8.01 -8.30 11.12
C GLN A 78 6.90 -7.92 12.12
N GLN A 79 6.04 -6.97 11.77
CA GLN A 79 4.90 -6.54 12.58
C GLN A 79 3.70 -7.48 12.35
N PHE A 80 3.89 -8.78 12.64
CA PHE A 80 2.98 -9.83 12.18
C PHE A 80 1.55 -9.69 12.70
N THR A 81 1.36 -9.28 13.96
CA THR A 81 0.01 -9.09 14.54
C THR A 81 -0.79 -8.00 13.82
N ALA A 82 -0.16 -6.84 13.56
CA ALA A 82 -0.81 -5.76 12.79
C ALA A 82 -1.04 -6.17 11.33
N CYS A 83 -0.04 -6.83 10.73
CA CYS A 83 -0.10 -7.37 9.37
C CYS A 83 -1.28 -8.32 9.15
N ILE A 84 -1.55 -9.23 10.11
CA ILE A 84 -2.70 -10.15 10.07
C ILE A 84 -4.01 -9.36 9.96
N ALA A 85 -4.21 -8.36 10.82
CA ALA A 85 -5.43 -7.54 10.82
C ALA A 85 -5.60 -6.78 9.49
N THR A 86 -4.52 -6.20 8.97
CA THR A 86 -4.55 -5.47 7.69
C THR A 86 -4.84 -6.38 6.50
N TYR A 87 -4.23 -7.58 6.43
CA TYR A 87 -4.55 -8.55 5.37
C TYR A 87 -5.97 -9.09 5.47
N GLN A 88 -6.47 -9.38 6.68
CA GLN A 88 -7.87 -9.77 6.87
C GLN A 88 -8.82 -8.67 6.37
N ARG A 89 -8.48 -7.39 6.60
CA ARG A 89 -9.27 -6.28 6.07
C ARG A 89 -9.23 -6.23 4.54
N ALA A 90 -8.06 -6.39 3.93
CA ALA A 90 -7.91 -6.46 2.47
C ALA A 90 -8.74 -7.61 1.86
N ILE A 91 -8.71 -8.79 2.48
CA ILE A 91 -9.48 -9.98 2.07
C ILE A 91 -10.99 -9.75 2.23
N GLY A 92 -11.41 -9.07 3.29
CA GLY A 92 -12.82 -8.71 3.49
C GLY A 92 -13.35 -7.74 2.43
N LEU A 93 -12.47 -6.97 1.79
CA LEU A 93 -12.79 -6.08 0.67
C LEU A 93 -12.72 -6.81 -0.68
N ASP A 94 -11.72 -7.68 -0.86
CA ASP A 94 -11.56 -8.53 -2.05
C ASP A 94 -11.07 -9.94 -1.67
N ALA A 95 -12.03 -10.87 -1.59
CA ALA A 95 -11.76 -12.27 -1.26
C ALA A 95 -11.05 -13.03 -2.40
N ASN A 96 -11.00 -12.47 -3.61
CA ASN A 96 -10.34 -13.07 -4.77
C ASN A 96 -8.90 -12.55 -4.95
N ASN A 97 -8.36 -11.84 -3.95
CA ASN A 97 -6.97 -11.42 -3.95
C ASN A 97 -6.05 -12.53 -3.41
N ALA A 98 -5.55 -13.40 -4.28
CA ALA A 98 -4.64 -14.48 -3.90
C ALA A 98 -3.39 -13.98 -3.16
N ARG A 99 -2.88 -12.78 -3.50
CA ARG A 99 -1.70 -12.20 -2.83
C ARG A 99 -2.00 -11.83 -1.38
N ALA A 100 -3.22 -11.38 -1.08
CA ALA A 100 -3.64 -11.08 0.30
C ALA A 100 -3.66 -12.36 1.15
N TRP A 101 -4.23 -13.45 0.61
CA TRP A 101 -4.24 -14.76 1.25
C TRP A 101 -2.83 -15.32 1.50
N LEU A 102 -1.94 -15.18 0.52
CA LEU A 102 -0.52 -15.54 0.69
C LEU A 102 0.13 -14.76 1.82
N GLY A 103 -0.04 -13.44 1.83
CA GLY A 103 0.52 -12.56 2.86
C GLY A 103 0.01 -12.91 4.26
N LEU A 104 -1.29 -13.20 4.39
CA LEU A 104 -1.90 -13.65 5.62
C LEU A 104 -1.32 -14.99 6.10
N GLY A 105 -1.17 -15.97 5.20
CA GLY A 105 -0.58 -17.27 5.52
C GLY A 105 0.85 -17.16 6.05
N PHE A 106 1.68 -16.31 5.43
CA PHE A 106 3.02 -16.04 5.93
C PHE A 106 3.02 -15.36 7.30
N ALA A 107 2.13 -14.38 7.52
CA ALA A 107 2.02 -13.72 8.81
C ALA A 107 1.62 -14.72 9.91
N TYR A 108 0.70 -15.64 9.64
CA TYR A 108 0.33 -16.70 10.58
C TYR A 108 1.48 -17.67 10.88
N LEU A 109 2.24 -18.11 9.87
CA LEU A 109 3.43 -18.93 10.07
C LEU A 109 4.42 -18.29 11.05
N HIS A 110 4.70 -17.00 10.87
CA HIS A 110 5.64 -16.28 11.72
C HIS A 110 5.14 -16.10 13.16
N THR A 111 3.82 -16.17 13.38
CA THR A 111 3.22 -16.16 14.72
C THR A 111 3.00 -17.57 15.31
N GLY A 112 3.43 -18.63 14.62
CA GLY A 112 3.27 -20.02 15.06
C GLY A 112 1.84 -20.57 14.92
N GLN A 113 0.97 -19.89 14.17
CA GLN A 113 -0.43 -20.28 13.96
C GLN A 113 -0.57 -21.19 12.72
N ASP A 114 0.09 -22.34 12.74
CA ASP A 114 0.26 -23.23 11.58
C ASP A 114 -1.07 -23.69 10.95
N ALA A 115 -2.09 -23.97 11.77
CA ALA A 115 -3.41 -24.38 11.27
C ALA A 115 -4.09 -23.25 10.46
N LEU A 116 -3.99 -22.00 10.95
CA LEU A 116 -4.53 -20.83 10.25
C LEU A 116 -3.71 -20.49 9.02
N ALA A 117 -2.39 -20.67 9.07
CA ALA A 117 -1.52 -20.51 7.92
C ALA A 117 -1.88 -21.49 6.80
N LEU A 118 -2.08 -22.77 7.14
CA LEU A 118 -2.50 -23.81 6.20
C LEU A 118 -3.83 -23.45 5.53
N ALA A 119 -4.81 -22.98 6.31
CA ALA A 119 -6.10 -22.54 5.77
C ALA A 119 -5.94 -21.36 4.79
N ALA A 120 -5.18 -20.33 5.17
CA ALA A 120 -4.94 -19.17 4.31
C ALA A 120 -4.21 -19.53 3.01
N PHE A 121 -3.21 -20.43 3.06
CA PHE A 121 -2.52 -20.90 1.87
C PHE A 121 -3.41 -21.75 0.96
N ASN A 122 -4.29 -22.58 1.52
CA ASN A 122 -5.27 -23.33 0.73
C ASN A 122 -6.24 -22.39 0.00
N GLU A 123 -6.68 -21.31 0.64
CA GLU A 123 -7.48 -20.27 -0.03
C GLU A 123 -6.69 -19.56 -1.14
N ALA A 124 -5.41 -19.25 -0.91
CA ALA A 124 -4.55 -18.67 -1.95
C ALA A 124 -4.41 -19.58 -3.19
N VAL A 125 -4.37 -20.91 -2.99
CA VAL A 125 -4.36 -21.91 -4.07
C VAL A 125 -5.73 -22.02 -4.74
N ARG A 126 -6.82 -21.98 -3.97
CA ARG A 126 -8.19 -22.00 -4.51
C ARG A 126 -8.45 -20.81 -5.43
N VAL A 127 -7.98 -19.62 -5.03
CA VAL A 127 -8.15 -18.38 -5.79
C VAL A 127 -7.23 -18.33 -7.01
N ASP A 128 -5.95 -18.70 -6.86
CA ASP A 128 -5.01 -18.82 -7.98
C ASP A 128 -4.25 -20.15 -7.89
N PRO A 129 -4.66 -21.16 -8.69
CA PRO A 129 -4.05 -22.49 -8.67
C PRO A 129 -2.55 -22.51 -8.98
N ARG A 130 -2.00 -21.47 -9.62
CA ARG A 130 -0.54 -21.37 -9.88
C ARG A 130 0.28 -21.26 -8.60
N ASN A 131 -0.35 -20.82 -7.49
CA ASN A 131 0.30 -20.80 -6.19
C ASN A 131 0.57 -22.22 -5.65
N GLN A 132 -0.10 -23.26 -6.16
CA GLN A 132 0.05 -24.63 -5.67
C GLN A 132 1.49 -25.11 -5.79
N GLU A 133 2.12 -24.92 -6.95
CA GLU A 133 3.51 -25.32 -7.19
C GLU A 133 4.46 -24.60 -6.25
N LYS A 134 4.26 -23.29 -6.06
CA LYS A 134 5.08 -22.46 -5.18
C LYS A 134 4.92 -22.81 -3.69
N LEU A 135 3.70 -23.17 -3.27
CA LEU A 135 3.36 -23.46 -1.88
C LEU A 135 3.50 -24.93 -1.50
N ALA A 136 3.64 -25.84 -2.46
CA ALA A 136 3.78 -27.28 -2.24
C ALA A 136 4.74 -27.66 -1.10
N PRO A 137 5.98 -27.12 -1.01
CA PRO A 137 6.89 -27.49 0.07
C PRO A 137 6.39 -27.02 1.44
N VAL A 138 5.72 -25.87 1.51
CA VAL A 138 5.19 -25.30 2.76
C VAL A 138 3.95 -26.08 3.20
N LEU A 139 3.01 -26.33 2.28
CA LEU A 139 1.79 -27.09 2.54
C LEU A 139 2.09 -28.52 3.02
N THR A 140 3.08 -29.18 2.41
CA THR A 140 3.49 -30.53 2.82
C THR A 140 4.02 -30.54 4.26
N LYS A 141 4.81 -29.54 4.65
CA LYS A 141 5.31 -29.42 6.03
C LYS A 141 4.18 -29.15 7.02
N LEU A 142 3.30 -28.21 6.71
CA LEU A 142 2.19 -27.85 7.59
C LEU A 142 1.19 -28.99 7.78
N THR A 143 0.88 -29.72 6.71
CA THR A 143 -0.01 -30.89 6.77
C THR A 143 0.63 -32.06 7.51
N ALA A 144 1.95 -32.25 7.41
CA ALA A 144 2.67 -33.23 8.22
C ALA A 144 2.57 -32.86 9.71
N ASN A 145 2.88 -31.61 10.06
CA ASN A 145 2.79 -31.13 11.45
C ASN A 145 1.38 -31.28 12.03
N ALA A 146 0.35 -30.99 11.24
CA ALA A 146 -1.04 -31.15 11.66
C ALA A 146 -1.40 -32.60 12.01
N LYS A 147 -0.85 -33.59 11.30
CA LYS A 147 -1.09 -35.02 11.59
C LYS A 147 -0.45 -35.52 12.89
N PHE A 148 0.49 -34.78 13.46
CA PHE A 148 1.20 -35.15 14.69
C PHE A 148 0.78 -34.31 15.90
N ALA A 149 -0.21 -33.42 15.73
CA ALA A 149 -0.70 -32.52 16.78
C ALA A 149 -1.96 -33.04 17.50
N ASP A 150 -2.46 -34.22 17.10
CA ASP A 150 -3.54 -34.98 17.74
C ASP A 150 -2.99 -35.99 18.76
#